data_AF-A0A348DEH5-F1
#
_entry.id   AF-A0A348DEH5-F1
#
_cell.length_a   1.000
_cell.length_b   1.000
_cell.length_c   1.000
_cell.angle_alpha   90.00
_cell.angle_beta   90.00
_cell.angle_gamma   90.00
#
_symmetry.space_group_name_H-M   'P 1'
#
loop_
_entity.id
_entity.type
_entity.pdbx_description
1 polymer ?
#
loop_
_entity_poly.entity_id
_entity_poly.type
_entity_poly.pdbx_seq_one_letter_code
_entity_poly.pdbx_strand_id
1 'polypeptide(L)' 'MSKVVVVLLPGGIPEYLTVNDSDTTVTWSVNQTAEGASGLTLPIETYFCEGEELHFARYEPALSSAMTGQYFLNA' A
#
# COMPACT_ATOMS: atom_id res chain seq x y z
N MET A 1 5.01 -21.98 -5.10
CA MET A 1 4.41 -21.14 -6.16
C MET A 1 4.47 -19.69 -5.69
N SER A 2 4.54 -18.76 -6.63
CA SER A 2 4.58 -17.31 -6.38
C SER A 2 3.40 -16.64 -7.07
N LYS A 3 2.94 -15.52 -6.52
CA LYS A 3 1.89 -14.67 -7.08
C LYS A 3 2.37 -13.24 -7.21
N VAL A 4 1.74 -12.48 -8.10
CA VAL A 4 2.02 -11.04 -8.28
C VAL A 4 1.01 -10.26 -7.46
N VAL A 5 1.52 -9.33 -6.65
CA VAL A 5 0.73 -8.38 -5.86
C VAL A 5 0.99 -6.98 -6.37
N VAL A 6 -0.07 -6.24 -6.62
CA VAL A 6 0.00 -4.82 -7.01
C VAL A 6 -0.12 -3.96 -5.76
N VAL A 7 0.94 -3.24 -5.43
CA VAL A 7 0.95 -2.28 -4.32
C VAL A 7 0.44 -0.94 -4.81
N LEU A 8 -0.61 -0.43 -4.17
CA LEU A 8 -1.21 0.87 -4.47
C LEU A 8 -0.90 1.86 -3.36
N LEU A 9 -0.31 2.98 -3.75
CA LEU A 9 0.10 4.06 -2.85
C LEU A 9 -0.70 5.34 -3.17
N PRO A 10 -1.11 6.13 -2.16
CA PRO A 10 -1.79 7.39 -2.37
C PRO A 10 -0.96 8.34 -3.22
N GLY A 11 -1.48 8.74 -4.38
CA GLY A 11 -0.80 9.66 -5.30
C GLY A 11 0.45 9.09 -5.97
N GLY A 12 0.73 7.80 -5.82
CA GLY A 12 1.90 7.11 -6.39
C GLY A 12 1.58 6.30 -7.64
N ILE A 13 2.64 5.79 -8.27
CA ILE A 13 2.57 4.82 -9.37
C ILE A 13 2.41 3.42 -8.73
N PRO A 14 1.56 2.53 -9.28
CA PRO A 14 1.44 1.16 -8.80
C PRO A 14 2.78 0.41 -8.91
N GLU A 15 3.13 -0.34 -7.85
CA GLU A 15 4.33 -1.18 -7.81
C GLU A 15 3.94 -2.65 -7.88
N TYR A 16 4.70 -3.47 -8.61
CA TYR A 16 4.40 -4.89 -8.79
C TYR A 16 5.43 -5.72 -8.03
N LEU A 17 4.97 -6.50 -7.06
CA LEU A 17 5.82 -7.34 -6.22
C LEU A 17 5.47 -8.81 -6.40
N THR A 18 6.49 -9.65 -6.57
CA THR A 18 6.33 -11.09 -6.60
C THR A 18 6.55 -11.64 -5.19
N VAL A 19 5.52 -12.26 -4.62
CA VAL A 19 5.55 -12.85 -3.26
C VAL A 19 5.24 -14.33 -3.32
N ASN A 20 5.43 -15.05 -2.21
CA ASN A 20 5.00 -16.45 -2.16
C ASN A 20 3.48 -16.50 -2.14
N ASP A 21 2.93 -17.56 -2.72
CA ASP A 21 1.47 -17.76 -2.76
C ASP A 21 0.85 -17.79 -1.35
N SER A 22 1.58 -18.36 -0.39
CA SER A 22 1.23 -18.42 1.03
C SER A 22 1.27 -17.07 1.76
N ASP A 23 1.89 -16.06 1.17
CA ASP A 23 2.05 -14.77 1.82
C ASP A 23 0.71 -14.02 1.82
N THR A 24 0.34 -13.53 3.01
CA THR A 24 -0.90 -12.76 3.25
C THR A 24 -0.63 -11.27 3.45
N THR A 25 0.64 -10.88 3.51
CA THR A 25 1.09 -9.51 3.69
C THR A 25 2.32 -9.26 2.83
N VAL A 26 2.56 -7.99 2.50
CA VAL A 26 3.77 -7.54 1.82
C VAL A 26 4.44 -6.44 2.65
N THR A 27 5.75 -6.49 2.78
CA THR A 27 6.53 -5.44 3.45
C THR A 27 7.00 -4.45 2.39
N TRP A 28 6.53 -3.21 2.47
CA TRP A 28 6.89 -2.14 1.56
C TRP A 28 7.51 -0.96 2.32
N SER A 29 8.64 -0.42 1.84
CA SER A 29 9.38 0.64 2.53
C SER A 29 9.18 1.99 1.85
N VAL A 30 8.47 2.92 2.52
CA VAL A 30 8.38 4.34 2.12
C VAL A 30 9.77 4.95 2.28
N ASN A 31 10.39 5.33 1.17
CA ASN A 31 11.77 5.82 1.09
C ASN A 31 12.83 4.75 1.41
N GLN A 32 13.51 4.26 0.37
CA GLN A 32 14.73 3.45 0.49
C GLN A 32 15.94 4.30 0.98
N THR A 33 15.75 5.16 1.97
CA THR A 33 16.86 5.85 2.63
C THR A 33 17.52 4.87 3.59
N ALA A 34 18.84 4.70 3.43
CA ALA A 34 19.66 3.66 4.05
C ALA A 34 19.72 3.67 5.61
N GLU A 35 18.97 4.53 6.27
CA GLU A 35 18.95 4.67 7.72
C GLU A 35 17.55 4.41 8.26
N GLY A 36 17.31 3.17 8.70
CA GLY A 36 16.18 2.83 9.56
C GLY A 36 14.82 2.83 8.87
N ALA A 37 14.70 2.25 7.68
CA ALA A 37 13.42 2.07 7.00
C ALA A 37 12.48 1.19 7.85
N SER A 38 11.58 1.83 8.61
CA SER A 38 10.40 1.17 9.15
C SER A 38 9.50 0.78 7.98
N GLY A 39 9.67 -0.44 7.48
CA GLY A 39 8.80 -1.00 6.45
C GLY A 39 7.35 -1.03 6.93
N LEU A 40 6.43 -0.67 6.04
CA LEU A 40 5.00 -0.83 6.25
C LEU A 40 4.60 -2.23 5.80
N THR A 41 4.03 -3.00 6.72
CA THR A 41 3.39 -4.26 6.38
C THR A 41 1.98 -3.97 5.89
N LEU A 42 1.73 -4.25 4.61
CA LEU A 42 0.43 -4.07 3.97
C LEU A 42 -0.26 -5.43 3.81
N PRO A 43 -1.54 -5.57 4.18
CA PRO A 43 -2.30 -6.78 3.93
C PRO A 43 -2.53 -6.96 2.42
N ILE A 44 -2.49 -8.22 1.97
CA ILE A 44 -2.83 -8.59 0.60
C ILE A 44 -4.32 -8.90 0.55
N GLU A 45 -5.02 -8.22 -0.34
CA GLU A 45 -6.42 -8.41 -0.65
C GLU A 45 -6.54 -9.12 -2.01
N THR A 46 -7.43 -10.11 -2.08
CA THR A 46 -7.68 -10.87 -3.31
C THR A 46 -9.03 -10.47 -3.90
N TYR A 47 -9.02 -10.17 -5.19
CA TYR A 47 -10.18 -9.80 -5.99
C TYR A 47 -10.34 -10.77 -7.15
N PHE A 48 -11.59 -11.09 -7.48
CA PHE A 48 -11.92 -11.90 -8.65
C PHE A 48 -12.67 -11.04 -9.66
N CYS A 49 -12.06 -10.80 -10.81
CA CYS A 49 -12.64 -10.01 -11.90
C CYS A 49 -12.64 -10.85 -13.17
N GLU A 50 -13.82 -11.05 -13.77
CA GLU A 50 -13.98 -11.79 -15.04
C GLU A 50 -13.36 -13.20 -15.08
N GLY A 51 -13.19 -13.84 -13.92
CA GLY A 51 -12.58 -15.16 -13.78
C GLY A 51 -11.07 -15.14 -13.53
N GLU A 52 -10.45 -13.96 -13.44
CA GLU A 52 -9.05 -13.77 -13.06
C GLU A 52 -8.92 -13.42 -11.57
N GLU A 53 -7.89 -13.96 -10.93
CA GLU A 53 -7.52 -13.67 -9.53
C GLU A 53 -6.48 -12.56 -9.52
N LEU A 54 -6.79 -11.45 -8.84
CA LEU A 54 -5.95 -10.27 -8.72
C LEU A 54 -5.61 -10.03 -7.25
N HIS A 55 -4.35 -9.74 -6.96
CA HIS A 55 -3.90 -9.44 -5.62
C HIS A 55 -3.43 -8.00 -5.50
N PHE A 56 -3.94 -7.31 -4.49
CA PHE A 56 -3.61 -5.91 -4.23
C PHE A 56 -3.15 -5.74 -2.79
N ALA A 57 -2.21 -4.84 -2.57
CA ALA A 57 -1.85 -4.37 -1.24
C ALA A 57 -1.98 -2.85 -1.23
N ARG A 58 -2.82 -2.31 -0.34
CA ARG A 58 -3.14 -0.88 -0.34
C ARG A 58 -2.57 -0.21 0.89
N TYR A 59 -1.85 0.89 0.67
CA TYR A 59 -1.53 1.80 1.76
C TYR A 59 -2.69 2.79 1.92
N GLU A 60 -3.55 2.53 2.90
CA GLU A 60 -4.50 3.51 3.38
C GLU A 60 -3.88 4.21 4.58
N PRO A 61 -3.40 5.47 4.45
CA PRO A 61 -3.13 6.26 5.64
C PRO A 61 -4.49 6.37 6.35
N ALA A 62 -4.56 5.89 7.60
CA ALA A 62 -5.73 6.11 8.42
C ALA A 62 -6.08 7.60 8.28
N LEU A 63 -7.30 7.90 7.84
CA LEU A 63 -7.87 9.25 7.85
C LEU A 63 -8.08 9.69 9.31
N SER A 64 -7.06 9.55 10.17
CA SER A 64 -6.99 10.22 11.46
C SER A 64 -6.67 11.69 11.17
N SER A 65 -7.73 12.50 11.09
CA SER A 65 -7.73 13.97 10.96
C SER A 65 -7.75 14.60 9.56
N ALA A 66 -8.48 14.02 8.60
CA ALA A 66 -9.06 14.83 7.50
C ALA A 66 -10.35 15.58 7.93
N MET A 67 -10.47 15.96 9.21
CA MET A 67 -11.55 16.78 9.77
C MET A 67 -11.05 17.87 10.75
N THR A 68 -9.85 18.41 10.53
CA THR A 68 -9.54 19.78 10.99
C THR A 68 -9.06 20.59 9.80
N GLY A 69 -10.03 21.05 9.01
CA GLY A 69 -9.82 22.21 8.17
C GLY A 69 -9.49 23.39 9.08
N GLN A 70 -8.21 23.72 9.21
CA GLN A 70 -7.78 24.97 9.80
C GLN A 70 -7.20 25.83 8.68
N TYR A 71 -8.10 26.46 7.95
CA TYR A 71 -7.82 27.68 7.22
C TYR A 71 -7.35 28.72 8.23
N PHE A 72 -6.06 28.77 8.52
CA PHE A 72 -5.48 30.01 9.01
C PHE A 72 -5.26 30.90 7.79
N LEU A 73 -6.26 31.72 7.48
CA LEU A 73 -6.02 32.94 6.73
C LEU A 73 -4.97 33.74 7.51
N ASN A 74 -3.83 33.99 6.87
CA ASN A 74 -3.00 35.12 7.24
C ASN A 74 -3.77 36.40 6.89
N ALA A 75 -4.20 37.14 7.91
CA ALA A 75 -4.60 38.54 7.84
C ALA A 75 -4.15 39.24 9.12
#